data_AF-A0A958QZI3-F1
#
_entry.id   AF-A0A958QZI3-F1
#
_cell.length_a   1.000
_cell.length_b   1.000
_cell.length_c   1.000
_cell.angle_alpha   90.00
_cell.angle_beta   90.00
_cell.angle_gamma   90.00
#
_symmetry.space_group_name_H-M   'P 1'
#
loop_
_entity.id
_entity.type
_entity.pdbx_description
1 polymer ?
#
loop_
_entity_poly.entity_id
_entity_poly.type
_entity_poly.pdbx_seq_one_letter_code
_entity_poly.pdbx_strand_id
1 'polypeptide(L)'
;EGTLGFVTEATLTLTKKPEELRVMLLGVQDLTAVLNIYQEFRSQLPLTAYEMFTDRALSCVLHQGTLKNPLETPCPFYVLLEFENGSEKTLDLSMQLFEQAMEKEWVVDGTLSQNAQQAKEIWRLREDISEATAPYQPYKNDISVRISDVTSFLEELHQLLGQKYPNFEVVWFGHIGDGNLHINILKPSELSSEEFLNKCHEVDEVLFKMIARYKGSISAEHGVGLTKKPYLAFTRSLEEIQIMREIKKVFDPDGIINPGKIFDP
;
A
#
# COMPACT_ATOMS: atom_id res chain seq x y z
N GLU A 1 -10.80 -9.21 14.31
CA GLU A 1 -11.98 -8.38 13.95
C GLU A 1 -13.19 -8.63 14.88
N GLY A 2 -12.98 -8.71 16.21
CA GLY A 2 -14.08 -8.81 17.17
C GLY A 2 -14.99 -10.03 17.02
N THR A 3 -14.55 -11.12 16.38
CA THR A 3 -15.36 -12.34 16.18
C THR A 3 -15.21 -13.35 17.31
N LEU A 4 -14.27 -13.16 18.24
CA LEU A 4 -13.97 -14.11 19.32
C LEU A 4 -14.16 -13.51 20.72
N GLY A 5 -14.57 -12.24 20.80
CA GLY A 5 -14.71 -11.51 22.05
C GLY A 5 -14.39 -10.03 21.88
N PHE A 6 -14.33 -9.33 23.01
CA PHE A 6 -14.06 -7.90 23.08
C PHE A 6 -12.73 -7.66 23.81
N VAL A 7 -11.83 -6.92 23.18
CA VAL A 7 -10.60 -6.46 23.83
C VAL A 7 -10.97 -5.23 24.66
N THR A 8 -10.81 -5.30 25.98
CA THR A 8 -11.09 -4.19 26.91
C THR A 8 -9.83 -3.50 27.41
N GLU A 9 -8.71 -4.22 27.46
CA GLU A 9 -7.41 -3.72 27.91
C GLU A 9 -6.28 -4.35 27.07
N ALA A 10 -5.19 -3.62 26.88
CA ALA A 10 -4.00 -4.10 26.18
C ALA A 10 -2.73 -3.53 26.83
N THR A 11 -1.73 -4.39 27.02
CA THR A 11 -0.38 -3.98 27.45
C THR A 11 0.50 -3.90 26.22
N LEU A 12 1.06 -2.72 25.94
CA LEU A 12 1.86 -2.45 24.74
C LEU A 12 3.32 -2.18 25.12
N THR A 13 4.24 -2.72 24.32
CA THR A 13 5.67 -2.38 24.40
C THR A 13 5.92 -1.05 23.71
N LEU A 14 6.60 -0.12 24.39
CA LEU A 14 7.07 1.13 23.78
C LEU A 14 8.43 0.93 23.12
N THR A 15 8.67 1.67 22.03
CA THR A 15 9.99 1.76 21.37
C THR A 15 10.70 3.05 21.75
N LYS A 16 12.00 3.16 21.43
CA LYS A 16 12.74 4.42 21.59
C LYS A 16 12.05 5.51 20.76
N LYS A 17 12.07 6.74 21.26
CA LYS A 17 11.67 7.89 20.44
C LYS A 17 12.67 8.01 19.27
N PRO A 18 12.21 8.11 18.01
CA PRO A 18 13.11 8.36 16.89
C PRO A 18 13.89 9.67 17.09
N GLU A 19 15.09 9.72 16.52
CA GLU A 19 15.86 10.96 16.42
C GLU A 19 15.20 11.94 15.44
N GLU A 20 15.94 12.93 14.95
CA GLU A 20 15.38 13.87 13.97
C GLU A 20 15.01 13.12 12.68
N LEU A 21 13.75 13.19 12.25
CA LEU A 21 13.29 12.52 11.03
C LEU A 21 13.49 13.40 9.79
N ARG A 22 13.92 12.78 8.70
CA ARG A 22 14.03 13.38 7.37
C ARG A 22 13.23 12.54 6.38
N VAL A 23 12.63 13.21 5.41
CA VAL A 23 11.76 12.61 4.40
C VAL A 23 12.28 13.00 3.04
N MET A 24 12.49 12.01 2.18
CA MET A 24 12.90 12.21 0.80
C MET A 24 11.78 11.72 -0.12
N LEU A 25 11.44 12.54 -1.12
CA LEU A 25 10.54 12.16 -2.21
C LEU A 25 11.35 12.04 -3.49
N LEU A 26 11.20 10.93 -4.19
CA LEU A 26 11.94 10.59 -5.41
C LEU A 26 10.96 10.31 -6.55
N GLY A 27 11.18 10.91 -7.71
CA GLY A 27 10.50 10.60 -8.96
C GLY A 27 11.21 9.47 -9.70
N VAL A 28 10.47 8.43 -10.06
CA VAL A 28 10.99 7.13 -10.55
C VAL A 28 10.24 6.70 -11.81
N GLN A 29 10.96 6.14 -12.80
CA GLN A 29 10.40 5.77 -14.10
C GLN A 29 9.78 4.37 -14.14
N ASP A 30 10.28 3.44 -13.33
CA ASP A 30 9.80 2.06 -13.35
C ASP A 30 9.83 1.38 -11.98
N LEU A 31 9.09 0.28 -11.88
CA LEU A 31 8.89 -0.47 -10.63
C LEU A 31 10.14 -1.24 -10.19
N THR A 32 11.06 -1.53 -11.10
CA THR A 32 12.34 -2.18 -10.75
C THR A 32 13.23 -1.18 -10.02
N ALA A 33 13.30 0.07 -10.49
CA ALA A 33 14.01 1.15 -9.83
C ALA A 33 13.50 1.41 -8.41
N VAL A 34 12.18 1.35 -8.18
CA VAL A 34 11.58 1.44 -6.82
C VAL A 34 12.25 0.43 -5.87
N LEU A 35 12.39 -0.83 -6.25
CA LEU A 35 12.97 -1.83 -5.34
C LEU A 35 14.49 -1.77 -5.25
N ASN A 36 15.17 -1.36 -6.33
CA ASN A 36 16.61 -1.13 -6.30
C ASN A 36 16.96 -0.01 -5.30
N ILE A 37 16.22 1.10 -5.33
CA ILE A 37 16.35 2.20 -4.37
C ILE A 37 16.10 1.68 -2.95
N TYR A 38 15.03 0.89 -2.73
CA TYR A 38 14.75 0.32 -1.43
C TYR A 38 15.91 -0.49 -0.87
N GLN A 39 16.47 -1.42 -1.67
CA GLN A 39 17.57 -2.28 -1.24
C GLN A 39 18.83 -1.48 -0.92
N GLU A 40 19.19 -0.53 -1.78
CA GLU A 40 20.36 0.32 -1.62
C GLU A 40 20.24 1.19 -0.35
N PHE A 41 19.12 1.89 -0.19
CA PHE A 41 18.91 2.82 0.91
C PHE A 41 18.72 2.09 2.25
N ARG A 42 17.95 1.00 2.29
CA ARG A 42 17.71 0.21 3.52
C ARG A 42 19.00 -0.37 4.09
N SER A 43 19.95 -0.72 3.23
CA SER A 43 21.23 -1.32 3.68
C SER A 43 22.16 -0.32 4.37
N GLN A 44 21.94 0.99 4.18
CA GLN A 44 22.88 2.04 4.56
C GLN A 44 22.26 3.13 5.46
N LEU A 45 20.94 3.31 5.40
CA LEU A 45 20.21 4.29 6.20
C LEU A 45 19.27 3.60 7.20
N PRO A 46 19.07 4.19 8.39
CA PRO A 46 18.07 3.75 9.35
C PRO A 46 16.67 4.17 8.88
N LEU A 47 16.15 3.50 7.85
CA LEU A 47 14.82 3.78 7.31
C LEU A 47 13.73 3.47 8.34
N THR A 48 12.77 4.39 8.48
CA THR A 48 11.56 4.23 9.29
C THR A 48 10.32 4.00 8.43
N ALA A 49 10.33 4.44 7.18
CA ALA A 49 9.27 4.18 6.21
C ALA A 49 9.80 4.10 4.78
N TYR A 50 9.11 3.34 3.94
CA TYR A 50 9.37 3.26 2.51
C TYR A 50 8.06 2.99 1.74
N GLU A 51 7.53 4.06 1.15
CA GLU A 51 6.26 4.11 0.47
C GLU A 51 6.43 4.31 -1.03
N MET A 52 5.46 3.82 -1.79
CA MET A 52 5.33 4.13 -3.22
C MET A 52 3.93 4.64 -3.53
N PHE A 53 3.80 5.51 -4.51
CA PHE A 53 2.52 5.88 -5.12
C PHE A 53 2.68 6.29 -6.59
N THR A 54 1.62 6.15 -7.38
CA THR A 54 1.63 6.51 -8.81
C THR A 54 1.35 7.99 -9.04
N ASP A 55 1.67 8.46 -10.25
CA ASP A 55 1.28 9.77 -10.76
C ASP A 55 -0.22 10.07 -10.62
N ARG A 56 -1.07 9.08 -10.86
CA ARG A 56 -2.52 9.17 -10.66
C ARG A 56 -2.88 9.43 -9.19
N ALA A 57 -2.17 8.79 -8.26
CA ALA A 57 -2.38 9.01 -6.83
C ALA A 57 -1.99 10.44 -6.43
N LEU A 58 -0.81 10.89 -6.86
CA LEU A 58 -0.33 12.24 -6.64
C LEU A 58 -1.30 13.27 -7.24
N SER A 59 -1.74 13.03 -8.47
CA SER A 59 -2.72 13.86 -9.17
C SER A 59 -3.99 14.04 -8.32
N CYS A 60 -4.58 12.96 -7.82
CA CYS A 60 -5.78 13.04 -6.96
C CYS A 60 -5.58 13.97 -5.76
N VAL A 61 -4.44 13.85 -5.07
CA VAL A 61 -4.10 14.71 -3.91
C VAL A 61 -3.94 16.16 -4.34
N LEU A 62 -3.18 16.43 -5.39
CA LEU A 62 -2.93 17.80 -5.87
C LEU A 62 -4.20 18.51 -6.35
N HIS A 63 -5.17 17.77 -6.90
CA HIS A 63 -6.47 18.30 -7.30
C HIS A 63 -7.28 18.90 -6.13
N GLN A 64 -7.00 18.52 -4.88
CA GLN A 64 -7.62 19.15 -3.70
C GLN A 64 -7.14 20.60 -3.49
N GLY A 65 -6.04 21.01 -4.11
CA GLY A 65 -5.53 22.39 -4.07
C GLY A 65 -4.84 22.79 -2.76
N THR A 66 -4.61 21.84 -1.84
CA THR A 66 -3.97 22.13 -0.53
C THR A 66 -2.46 21.89 -0.51
N LEU A 67 -1.92 21.21 -1.52
CA LEU A 67 -0.51 20.88 -1.66
C LEU A 67 -0.01 21.24 -3.07
N LYS A 68 1.30 21.31 -3.22
CA LYS A 68 1.97 21.49 -4.52
C LYS A 68 2.87 20.28 -4.77
N ASN A 69 3.08 19.94 -6.04
CA ASN A 69 4.10 18.97 -6.40
C ASN A 69 5.47 19.60 -6.06
N PRO A 70 6.29 18.98 -5.20
CA PRO A 70 7.61 19.52 -4.89
C PRO A 70 8.66 19.15 -5.96
N LEU A 71 8.34 18.24 -6.90
CA LEU A 71 9.20 17.87 -8.02
C LEU A 71 8.79 18.64 -9.29
N GLU A 72 9.77 19.00 -10.11
CA GLU A 72 9.55 19.69 -11.38
C GLU A 72 9.25 18.70 -12.50
N THR A 73 9.83 17.50 -12.43
CA THR A 73 9.71 16.48 -13.47
C THR A 73 8.57 15.50 -13.17
N PRO A 74 7.54 15.40 -14.03
CA PRO A 74 6.51 14.37 -13.91
C PRO A 74 7.11 12.97 -14.07
N CYS A 75 6.78 12.06 -13.15
CA CYS A 75 7.25 10.68 -13.15
C CYS A 75 6.04 9.75 -12.97
N PRO A 76 6.04 8.54 -13.57
CA PRO A 76 4.95 7.58 -13.41
C PRO A 76 4.83 7.04 -11.98
N PHE A 77 5.96 6.94 -11.27
CA PHE A 77 6.03 6.46 -9.90
C PHE A 77 6.78 7.45 -9.02
N TYR A 78 6.41 7.45 -7.74
CA TYR A 78 7.04 8.24 -6.70
C TYR A 78 7.35 7.35 -5.51
N VAL A 79 8.54 7.51 -4.95
CA VAL A 79 8.98 6.87 -3.72
C VAL A 79 9.09 7.92 -2.63
N LEU A 80 8.46 7.67 -1.49
CA LEU A 80 8.66 8.44 -0.27
C LEU A 80 9.39 7.55 0.73
N LEU A 81 10.56 7.98 1.17
CA LEU A 81 11.31 7.31 2.24
C LEU A 81 11.53 8.26 3.41
N GLU A 82 11.46 7.70 4.61
CA GLU A 82 11.75 8.40 5.86
C GLU A 82 12.89 7.67 6.58
N PHE A 83 13.78 8.43 7.22
CA PHE A 83 14.90 7.88 7.98
C PHE A 83 15.23 8.73 9.21
N GLU A 84 15.81 8.07 10.22
CA GLU A 84 16.38 8.74 11.39
C GLU A 84 17.69 9.45 11.00
N ASN A 85 17.70 10.77 11.04
CA ASN A 85 18.89 11.60 10.88
C ASN A 85 19.57 11.84 12.23
N GLY A 86 20.48 10.93 12.60
CA GLY A 86 21.19 11.03 13.88
C GLY A 86 22.49 11.82 13.86
N SER A 87 22.95 12.26 12.68
CA SER A 87 24.17 13.04 12.53
C SER A 87 24.24 13.69 11.15
N GLU A 88 25.10 14.71 10.99
CA GLU A 88 25.45 15.26 9.67
C GLU A 88 25.93 14.18 8.68
N LYS A 89 26.60 13.13 9.18
CA LYS A 89 27.04 12.00 8.33
C LYS A 89 25.88 11.23 7.71
N THR A 90 24.76 11.10 8.42
CA THR A 90 23.57 10.42 7.89
C THR A 90 22.94 11.24 6.78
N LEU A 91 22.93 12.56 6.94
CA LEU A 91 22.47 13.49 5.92
C LEU A 91 23.37 13.43 4.67
N ASP A 92 24.69 13.53 4.85
CA ASP A 92 25.67 13.42 3.74
C ASP A 92 25.53 12.08 3.00
N LEU A 93 25.40 10.97 3.74
CA LEU A 93 25.17 9.66 3.15
C LEU A 93 23.86 9.60 2.35
N SER A 94 22.77 10.18 2.86
CA SER A 94 21.50 10.21 2.14
C SER A 94 21.59 10.96 0.81
N MET A 95 22.37 12.05 0.77
CA MET A 95 22.62 12.80 -0.46
C MET A 95 23.51 12.02 -1.43
N GLN A 96 24.55 11.34 -0.93
CA GLN A 96 25.38 10.47 -1.76
C GLN A 96 24.58 9.32 -2.39
N LEU A 97 23.67 8.70 -1.62
CA LEU A 97 22.79 7.64 -2.13
C LEU A 97 21.80 8.18 -3.18
N PHE A 98 21.30 9.38 -2.98
CA PHE A 98 20.47 10.08 -3.97
C PHE A 98 21.25 10.32 -5.28
N GLU A 99 22.45 10.88 -5.20
CA GLU A 99 23.33 11.10 -6.36
C GLU A 99 23.63 9.79 -7.10
N GLN A 100 23.98 8.72 -6.38
CA GLN A 100 24.20 7.39 -6.96
C GLN A 100 22.94 6.82 -7.63
N ALA A 101 21.76 7.06 -7.06
CA ALA A 101 20.50 6.61 -7.65
C ALA A 101 20.17 7.38 -8.94
N MET A 102 20.54 8.67 -9.02
CA MET A 102 20.46 9.46 -10.25
C MET A 102 21.47 8.96 -11.30
N GLU A 103 22.72 8.68 -10.93
CA GLU A 103 23.75 8.14 -11.83
C GLU A 103 23.37 6.77 -12.41
N LYS A 104 22.69 5.93 -11.61
CA LYS A 104 22.15 4.64 -12.04
C LYS A 104 20.84 4.76 -12.84
N GLU A 105 20.36 5.98 -13.09
CA GLU A 105 19.11 6.30 -13.78
C GLU A 105 17.85 5.72 -13.07
N TRP A 106 17.95 5.41 -11.78
CA TRP A 106 16.82 4.94 -10.98
C TRP A 106 15.91 6.09 -10.55
N VAL A 107 16.49 7.27 -10.35
CA VAL A 107 15.78 8.49 -9.95
C VAL A 107 15.97 9.55 -11.02
N VAL A 108 14.91 10.30 -11.29
CA VAL A 108 14.90 11.39 -12.28
C VAL A 108 14.90 12.76 -11.62
N ASP A 109 14.21 12.88 -10.50
CA ASP A 109 14.05 14.10 -9.74
C ASP A 109 13.82 13.72 -8.27
N GLY A 110 14.16 14.60 -7.34
CA GLY A 110 13.93 14.33 -5.93
C GLY A 110 14.14 15.54 -5.04
N THR A 111 13.50 15.49 -3.87
CA THR A 111 13.63 16.51 -2.84
C THR A 111 13.84 15.86 -1.48
N LEU A 112 14.63 16.52 -0.63
CA LEU A 112 14.82 16.17 0.77
C LEU A 112 14.24 17.26 1.67
N SER A 113 13.49 16.86 2.70
CA SER A 113 12.94 17.80 3.67
C SER A 113 14.05 18.50 4.46
N GLN A 114 13.93 19.83 4.59
CA GLN A 114 14.87 20.67 5.34
C GLN A 114 14.45 20.86 6.80
N ASN A 115 13.19 20.56 7.12
CA ASN A 115 12.61 20.68 8.45
C ASN A 115 11.35 19.82 8.59
N ALA A 116 10.83 19.74 9.82
CA ALA A 116 9.66 18.95 10.16
C ALA A 116 8.37 19.40 9.44
N GLN A 117 8.25 20.69 9.07
CA GLN A 117 7.08 21.18 8.34
C GLN A 117 7.09 20.67 6.90
N GLN A 118 8.22 20.79 6.20
CA GLN A 118 8.36 20.25 4.86
C GLN A 118 8.24 18.71 4.84
N ALA A 119 8.75 18.03 5.86
CA ALA A 119 8.58 16.59 6.01
C ALA A 119 7.09 16.19 6.07
N LYS A 120 6.29 16.91 6.85
CA LYS A 120 4.83 16.72 6.92
C LYS A 120 4.15 16.99 5.58
N GLU A 121 4.53 18.05 4.89
CA GLU A 121 3.97 18.39 3.58
C GLU A 121 4.23 17.29 2.54
N ILE A 122 5.44 16.72 2.53
CA ILE A 122 5.77 15.58 1.69
C ILE A 122 4.96 14.34 2.08
N TRP A 123 4.85 14.03 3.38
CA TRP A 123 4.03 12.93 3.88
C TRP A 123 2.56 13.01 3.48
N ARG A 124 1.99 14.22 3.50
CA ARG A 124 0.61 14.44 3.06
C ARG A 124 0.36 14.05 1.61
N LEU A 125 1.38 14.08 0.74
CA LEU A 125 1.25 13.56 -0.64
C LEU A 125 0.88 12.07 -0.68
N ARG A 126 1.27 11.31 0.35
CA ARG A 126 1.01 9.88 0.52
C ARG A 126 -0.17 9.60 1.44
N GLU A 127 -0.30 10.30 2.55
CA GLU A 127 -1.37 10.08 3.54
C GLU A 127 -2.75 10.50 3.01
N ASP A 128 -2.82 11.63 2.29
CA ASP A 128 -4.09 12.20 1.84
C ASP A 128 -4.68 11.44 0.63
N ILE A 129 -3.98 10.45 0.04
CA ILE A 129 -4.45 9.70 -1.15
C ILE A 129 -5.82 9.04 -0.91
N SER A 130 -6.01 8.43 0.27
CA SER A 130 -7.28 7.76 0.59
C SER A 130 -8.45 8.74 0.71
N GLU A 131 -8.19 9.94 1.22
CA GLU A 131 -9.19 11.01 1.30
C GLU A 131 -9.45 11.61 -0.08
N ALA A 132 -8.39 11.90 -0.83
CA ALA A 132 -8.45 12.47 -2.17
C ALA A 132 -9.20 11.58 -3.17
N THR A 133 -9.12 10.25 -2.98
CA THR A 133 -9.85 9.29 -3.83
C THR A 133 -11.28 9.03 -3.36
N ALA A 134 -11.66 9.38 -2.12
CA ALA A 134 -12.96 9.05 -1.55
C ALA A 134 -14.18 9.57 -2.35
N PRO A 135 -14.19 10.80 -2.91
CA PRO A 135 -15.30 11.29 -3.72
C PRO A 135 -15.60 10.44 -4.96
N TYR A 136 -14.61 9.69 -5.46
CA TYR A 136 -14.75 8.81 -6.63
C TYR A 136 -15.26 7.40 -6.30
N GLN A 137 -15.65 7.15 -5.04
CA GLN A 137 -16.20 5.87 -4.57
C GLN A 137 -15.36 4.66 -4.99
N PRO A 138 -14.06 4.63 -4.64
CA PRO A 138 -13.13 3.66 -5.19
C PRO A 138 -13.47 2.25 -4.71
N TYR A 139 -13.35 1.28 -5.61
CA TYR A 139 -13.25 -0.13 -5.25
C TYR A 139 -11.84 -0.41 -4.76
N LYS A 140 -11.71 -0.85 -3.50
CA LYS A 140 -10.42 -0.92 -2.80
C LYS A 140 -9.96 -2.35 -2.63
N ASN A 141 -8.77 -2.64 -3.15
CA ASN A 141 -8.01 -3.84 -2.87
C ASN A 141 -6.80 -3.48 -2.00
N ASP A 142 -6.50 -4.34 -1.03
CA ASP A 142 -5.37 -4.21 -0.11
C ASP A 142 -4.71 -5.57 -0.01
N ILE A 143 -3.52 -5.69 -0.58
CA ILE A 143 -2.91 -6.98 -0.91
C ILE A 143 -1.44 -6.98 -0.54
N SER A 144 -0.86 -8.16 -0.36
CA SER A 144 0.57 -8.27 -0.14
C SER A 144 1.20 -9.50 -0.76
N VAL A 145 2.49 -9.41 -1.07
CA VAL A 145 3.35 -10.52 -1.46
C VAL A 145 4.65 -10.46 -0.67
N ARG A 146 5.49 -11.50 -0.77
CA ARG A 146 6.84 -11.43 -0.21
C ARG A 146 7.63 -10.33 -0.91
N ILE A 147 8.46 -9.60 -0.17
CA ILE A 147 9.35 -8.55 -0.72
C ILE A 147 10.17 -9.06 -1.91
N SER A 148 10.66 -10.30 -1.85
CA SER A 148 11.43 -10.94 -2.94
C SER A 148 10.67 -11.08 -4.24
N ASP A 149 9.34 -11.07 -4.19
CA ASP A 149 8.46 -11.31 -5.32
C ASP A 149 7.79 -10.03 -5.81
N VAL A 150 8.02 -8.88 -5.16
CA VAL A 150 7.33 -7.62 -5.47
C VAL A 150 7.61 -7.16 -6.90
N THR A 151 8.85 -7.27 -7.40
CA THR A 151 9.18 -6.83 -8.77
C THR A 151 8.33 -7.55 -9.81
N SER A 152 8.39 -8.89 -9.83
CA SER A 152 7.64 -9.71 -10.78
C SER A 152 6.14 -9.60 -10.59
N PHE A 153 5.69 -9.50 -9.33
CA PHE A 153 4.30 -9.28 -8.99
C PHE A 153 3.77 -7.96 -9.58
N LEU A 154 4.48 -6.84 -9.40
CA LEU A 154 4.03 -5.54 -9.89
C LEU A 154 4.00 -5.46 -11.42
N GLU A 155 4.95 -6.08 -12.11
CA GLU A 155 4.97 -6.15 -13.58
C GLU A 155 3.76 -6.91 -14.12
N GLU A 156 3.48 -8.11 -13.58
CA GLU A 156 2.32 -8.91 -13.98
C GLU A 156 1.00 -8.22 -13.59
N LEU A 157 0.97 -7.53 -12.44
CA LEU A 157 -0.19 -6.78 -11.98
C LEU A 157 -0.47 -5.60 -12.91
N HIS A 158 0.57 -4.90 -13.37
CA HIS A 158 0.44 -3.80 -14.34
C HIS A 158 -0.15 -4.26 -15.65
N GLN A 159 0.30 -5.39 -16.18
CA GLN A 159 -0.27 -5.98 -17.39
C GLN A 159 -1.73 -6.40 -17.16
N LEU A 160 -2.02 -7.06 -16.04
CA LEU A 160 -3.37 -7.51 -15.70
C LEU A 160 -4.35 -6.33 -15.60
N LEU A 161 -3.98 -5.28 -14.87
CA LEU A 161 -4.83 -4.11 -14.70
C LEU A 161 -4.96 -3.33 -16.02
N GLY A 162 -3.91 -3.18 -16.81
CA GLY A 162 -4.00 -2.56 -18.14
C GLY A 162 -4.96 -3.31 -19.09
N GLN A 163 -5.00 -4.64 -19.01
CA GLN A 163 -5.91 -5.46 -19.83
C GLN A 163 -7.36 -5.47 -19.32
N LYS A 164 -7.53 -5.52 -17.99
CA LYS A 164 -8.85 -5.68 -17.36
C LYS A 164 -9.56 -4.35 -17.09
N TYR A 165 -8.80 -3.28 -16.93
CA TYR A 165 -9.26 -1.94 -16.62
C TYR A 165 -8.76 -0.91 -17.65
N PRO A 166 -8.87 -1.14 -18.97
CA PRO A 166 -8.32 -0.23 -19.98
C PRO A 166 -8.93 1.18 -19.95
N ASN A 167 -10.16 1.30 -19.41
CA ASN A 167 -10.92 2.54 -19.34
C ASN A 167 -11.20 3.01 -17.90
N PHE A 168 -10.48 2.48 -16.92
CA PHE A 168 -10.64 2.88 -15.52
C PHE A 168 -9.39 3.58 -15.04
N GLU A 169 -9.59 4.59 -14.20
CA GLU A 169 -8.50 5.17 -13.44
C GLU A 169 -8.18 4.24 -12.26
N VAL A 170 -6.96 3.70 -12.26
CA VAL A 170 -6.48 2.83 -11.19
C VAL A 170 -5.33 3.53 -10.47
N VAL A 171 -5.55 3.79 -9.19
CA VAL A 171 -4.65 4.50 -8.29
C VAL A 171 -3.93 3.49 -7.41
N TRP A 172 -2.59 3.45 -7.46
CA TRP A 172 -1.81 2.51 -6.67
C TRP A 172 -0.90 3.24 -5.72
N PHE A 173 -0.78 2.70 -4.51
CA PHE A 173 0.11 3.21 -3.48
C PHE A 173 0.27 2.16 -2.39
N GLY A 174 1.31 2.27 -1.57
CA GLY A 174 1.41 1.42 -0.39
C GLY A 174 2.81 1.29 0.20
N HIS A 175 2.85 0.50 1.26
CA HIS A 175 4.03 0.14 2.05
C HIS A 175 4.86 -0.90 1.30
N ILE A 176 5.49 -0.47 0.19
CA ILE A 176 6.16 -1.41 -0.71
C ILE A 176 7.39 -2.06 -0.07
N GLY A 177 7.98 -1.39 0.93
CA GLY A 177 9.03 -1.97 1.78
C GLY A 177 8.60 -3.22 2.54
N ASP A 178 7.30 -3.41 2.76
CA ASP A 178 6.72 -4.57 3.44
C ASP A 178 6.02 -5.53 2.46
N GLY A 179 6.06 -5.21 1.17
CA GLY A 179 5.35 -5.95 0.11
C GLY A 179 3.84 -5.71 0.10
N ASN A 180 3.35 -4.66 0.77
CA ASN A 180 1.94 -4.25 0.76
C ASN A 180 1.65 -3.31 -0.40
N LEU A 181 0.52 -3.51 -1.09
CA LEU A 181 0.02 -2.60 -2.10
C LEU A 181 -1.49 -2.37 -1.93
N HIS A 182 -1.90 -1.11 -2.02
CA HIS A 182 -3.29 -0.72 -2.15
C HIS A 182 -3.59 -0.40 -3.62
N ILE A 183 -4.71 -0.92 -4.11
CA ILE A 183 -5.19 -0.70 -5.48
C ILE A 183 -6.60 -0.14 -5.37
N ASN A 184 -6.76 1.14 -5.72
CA ASN A 184 -8.05 1.81 -5.75
C ASN A 184 -8.48 1.99 -7.21
N ILE A 185 -9.54 1.29 -7.60
CA ILE A 185 -10.18 1.46 -8.91
C ILE A 185 -11.24 2.55 -8.74
N LEU A 186 -11.09 3.68 -9.43
CA LEU A 186 -12.05 4.78 -9.33
C LEU A 186 -13.29 4.46 -10.18
N LYS A 187 -14.49 4.74 -9.65
CA LYS A 187 -15.74 4.49 -10.37
C LYS A 187 -15.90 5.52 -11.51
N PRO A 188 -16.05 5.09 -12.77
CA PRO A 188 -16.43 5.98 -13.86
C PRO A 188 -17.79 6.66 -13.58
N SER A 189 -17.96 7.90 -14.04
CA SER A 189 -19.17 8.68 -13.76
C SER A 189 -20.40 8.09 -14.46
N GLU A 190 -20.16 7.42 -15.59
CA GLU A 190 -21.15 6.88 -16.51
C GLU A 190 -21.69 5.52 -16.07
N LEU A 191 -20.98 4.81 -15.19
CA LEU A 191 -21.39 3.50 -14.69
C LEU A 191 -22.25 3.64 -13.44
N SER A 192 -23.33 2.85 -13.38
CA SER A 192 -24.04 2.60 -12.13
C SER A 192 -23.13 1.89 -11.12
N SER A 193 -23.42 2.04 -9.82
CA SER A 193 -22.66 1.36 -8.76
C SER A 193 -22.72 -0.16 -8.89
N GLU A 194 -23.83 -0.72 -9.36
CA GLU A 194 -23.99 -2.18 -9.54
C GLU A 194 -23.13 -2.70 -10.68
N GLU A 195 -23.17 -2.06 -11.86
CA GLU A 195 -22.32 -2.42 -13.00
C GLU A 195 -20.84 -2.29 -12.67
N PHE A 196 -20.49 -1.23 -11.93
CA PHE A 196 -19.12 -1.02 -11.44
C PHE A 196 -18.65 -2.17 -10.56
N LEU A 197 -19.44 -2.52 -9.54
CA LEU A 197 -19.11 -3.60 -8.61
C LEU A 197 -18.99 -4.95 -9.33
N ASN A 198 -19.90 -5.26 -10.25
CA ASN A 198 -19.85 -6.50 -11.01
C ASN A 198 -18.56 -6.59 -11.83
N LYS A 199 -18.15 -5.51 -12.50
CA LYS A 199 -16.87 -5.45 -13.22
C LYS A 199 -15.68 -5.63 -12.29
N CYS A 200 -15.70 -5.04 -11.10
CA CYS A 200 -14.61 -5.21 -10.13
C CYS A 200 -14.52 -6.65 -9.62
N HIS A 201 -15.65 -7.28 -9.29
CA HIS A 201 -15.67 -8.68 -8.84
C HIS A 201 -15.14 -9.66 -9.88
N GLU A 202 -15.39 -9.43 -11.18
CA GLU A 202 -14.83 -10.24 -12.27
C GLU A 202 -13.29 -10.18 -12.29
N VAL A 203 -12.71 -9.02 -11.97
CA VAL A 203 -11.25 -8.84 -11.94
C VAL A 203 -10.65 -9.36 -10.64
N ASP A 204 -11.34 -9.23 -9.52
CA ASP A 204 -10.92 -9.76 -8.22
C ASP A 204 -10.62 -11.25 -8.28
N GLU A 205 -11.45 -12.05 -8.97
CA GLU A 205 -11.18 -13.48 -9.08
C GLU A 205 -9.85 -13.77 -9.80
N VAL A 206 -9.52 -13.00 -10.83
CA VAL A 206 -8.26 -13.15 -11.57
C VAL A 206 -7.08 -12.64 -10.74
N LEU A 207 -7.25 -11.49 -10.08
CA LEU A 207 -6.27 -10.88 -9.19
C LEU A 207 -5.94 -11.79 -8.02
N PHE A 208 -6.95 -12.36 -7.36
CA PHE A 208 -6.76 -13.22 -6.19
C PHE A 208 -6.17 -14.59 -6.57
N LYS A 209 -6.48 -15.13 -7.75
CA LYS A 209 -5.76 -16.29 -8.30
C LYS A 209 -4.28 -15.96 -8.54
N MET A 210 -3.97 -14.77 -9.04
CA MET A 210 -2.59 -14.32 -9.21
C MET A 210 -1.89 -14.23 -7.85
N ILE A 211 -2.48 -13.53 -6.87
CA ILE A 211 -1.94 -13.41 -5.50
C ILE A 211 -1.68 -14.80 -4.88
N ALA A 212 -2.59 -15.75 -5.07
CA ALA A 212 -2.41 -17.12 -4.58
C ALA A 212 -1.18 -17.81 -5.19
N ARG A 213 -0.87 -17.59 -6.49
CA ARG A 213 0.37 -18.12 -7.12
C ARG A 213 1.63 -17.56 -6.47
N TYR A 214 1.61 -16.28 -6.11
CA TYR A 214 2.69 -15.63 -5.36
C TYR A 214 2.73 -16.04 -3.89
N LYS A 215 1.74 -16.79 -3.40
CA LYS A 215 1.53 -17.10 -1.98
C LYS A 215 1.40 -15.82 -1.15
N GLY A 216 0.73 -14.83 -1.70
CA GLY A 216 0.45 -13.54 -1.07
C GLY A 216 -0.86 -13.54 -0.26
N SER A 217 -1.23 -12.36 0.24
CA SER A 217 -2.48 -12.11 0.95
C SER A 217 -3.43 -11.23 0.14
N ILE A 218 -4.71 -11.59 0.10
CA ILE A 218 -5.78 -10.73 -0.43
C ILE A 218 -6.20 -9.64 0.58
N SER A 219 -5.66 -9.68 1.79
CA SER A 219 -5.84 -8.67 2.82
C SER A 219 -4.58 -8.53 3.65
N ALA A 220 -3.82 -7.48 3.39
CA ALA A 220 -2.59 -7.23 4.12
C ALA A 220 -2.87 -6.63 5.50
N GLU A 221 -3.73 -5.61 5.56
CA GLU A 221 -3.96 -4.82 6.79
C GLU A 221 -5.45 -4.73 7.16
N HIS A 222 -6.34 -4.60 6.17
CA HIS A 222 -7.74 -4.23 6.43
C HIS A 222 -8.62 -5.35 7.02
N GLY A 223 -8.10 -6.57 7.13
CA GLY A 223 -8.85 -7.74 7.55
C GLY A 223 -9.87 -8.25 6.51
N VAL A 224 -10.59 -9.32 6.88
CA VAL A 224 -11.47 -10.08 6.00
C VAL A 224 -12.90 -9.53 6.01
N GLY A 225 -13.48 -9.37 7.20
CA GLY A 225 -14.80 -8.77 7.42
C GLY A 225 -15.93 -9.42 6.62
N LEU A 226 -16.84 -8.58 6.11
CA LEU A 226 -17.93 -8.98 5.23
C LEU A 226 -17.50 -9.06 3.77
N THR A 227 -16.59 -8.18 3.37
CA THR A 227 -16.25 -7.94 1.96
C THR A 227 -15.33 -9.01 1.42
N LYS A 228 -14.34 -9.47 2.20
CA LYS A 228 -13.33 -10.43 1.73
C LYS A 228 -13.58 -11.86 2.15
N LYS A 229 -14.62 -12.14 2.96
CA LYS A 229 -14.95 -13.53 3.37
C LYS A 229 -15.14 -14.51 2.21
N PRO A 230 -15.75 -14.14 1.06
CA PRO A 230 -15.91 -15.09 -0.05
C PRO A 230 -14.58 -15.50 -0.68
N TYR A 231 -13.54 -14.69 -0.48
CA TYR A 231 -12.24 -14.83 -1.11
C TYR A 231 -11.17 -15.41 -0.16
N LEU A 232 -11.50 -15.72 1.10
CA LEU A 232 -10.54 -16.17 2.11
C LEU A 232 -9.71 -17.39 1.66
N ALA A 233 -10.31 -18.27 0.85
CA ALA A 233 -9.66 -19.46 0.30
C ALA A 233 -8.50 -19.18 -0.68
N PHE A 234 -8.33 -17.94 -1.15
CA PHE A 234 -7.16 -17.53 -1.94
C PHE A 234 -5.89 -17.35 -1.11
N THR A 235 -6.03 -17.16 0.21
CA THR A 235 -4.89 -16.95 1.13
C THR A 235 -4.82 -18.02 2.20
N ARG A 236 -5.92 -18.72 2.50
CA ARG A 236 -5.99 -19.76 3.52
C ARG A 236 -6.43 -21.09 2.96
N SER A 237 -5.81 -22.17 3.43
CA SER A 237 -6.23 -23.52 3.08
C SER A 237 -7.58 -23.85 3.71
N LEU A 238 -8.26 -24.87 3.17
CA LEU A 238 -9.54 -25.32 3.72
C LEU A 238 -9.38 -25.84 5.16
N GLU A 239 -8.24 -26.44 5.47
CA GLU A 239 -7.90 -26.91 6.83
C GLU A 239 -7.70 -25.73 7.78
N GLU A 240 -6.97 -24.69 7.38
CA GLU A 240 -6.81 -23.47 8.19
C GLU A 240 -8.17 -22.82 8.46
N ILE A 241 -9.01 -22.68 7.43
CA ILE A 241 -10.37 -22.12 7.55
C ILE A 241 -11.21 -22.95 8.51
N GLN A 242 -11.14 -24.29 8.42
CA GLN A 242 -11.87 -25.18 9.32
C GLN A 242 -11.41 -25.01 10.77
N ILE A 243 -10.11 -24.89 11.03
CA ILE A 243 -9.57 -24.62 12.37
C ILE A 243 -10.10 -23.29 12.92
N MET A 244 -10.11 -22.23 12.10
CA MET A 244 -10.66 -20.94 12.52
C MET A 244 -12.15 -21.01 12.89
N ARG A 245 -12.94 -21.81 12.16
CA ARG A 245 -14.36 -22.05 12.48
C ARG A 245 -14.53 -22.81 13.80
N GLU A 246 -13.71 -23.81 14.06
CA GLU A 246 -13.76 -24.55 15.33
C GLU A 246 -13.36 -23.67 16.52
N ILE A 247 -12.35 -22.80 16.36
CA ILE A 247 -12.01 -21.80 17.37
C ILE A 247 -13.20 -20.85 17.61
N LYS A 248 -13.84 -20.36 16.55
CA LYS A 248 -15.04 -19.49 16.67
C LYS A 248 -16.14 -20.16 17.49
N LYS A 249 -16.44 -21.44 17.26
CA LYS A 249 -17.46 -22.18 18.02
C LYS A 249 -17.13 -22.34 19.51
N VAL A 250 -15.85 -22.46 19.86
CA VAL A 250 -15.42 -22.55 21.27
C VAL A 250 -15.67 -21.23 22.01
N PHE A 251 -15.38 -20.10 21.38
CA PHE A 251 -15.50 -18.77 22.02
C PHE A 251 -16.90 -18.15 21.88
N ASP A 252 -17.67 -18.54 20.86
CA ASP A 252 -19.01 -18.02 20.59
C ASP A 252 -19.94 -19.13 20.06
N PRO A 253 -20.35 -20.08 20.92
CA PRO A 253 -21.21 -21.20 20.53
C PRO A 253 -22.59 -20.78 20.04
N ASP A 254 -23.10 -19.62 20.50
CA ASP A 254 -24.41 -19.08 20.12
C ASP A 254 -24.34 -18.17 18.88
N GLY A 255 -23.14 -17.90 18.35
CA GLY A 255 -22.94 -17.10 17.14
C GLY A 255 -23.32 -15.63 17.28
N ILE A 256 -23.34 -15.07 18.48
CA ILE A 256 -23.82 -13.70 18.76
C ILE A 256 -22.71 -12.64 18.64
N ILE A 257 -21.45 -13.04 18.64
CA ILE A 257 -20.30 -12.13 18.63
C ILE A 257 -19.93 -11.80 17.18
N ASN A 258 -20.35 -10.62 16.74
CA ASN A 258 -20.05 -10.05 15.43
C ASN A 258 -20.43 -10.96 14.24
N PRO A 259 -21.70 -11.39 14.15
CA PRO A 259 -22.16 -12.43 13.22
C PRO A 259 -21.97 -12.04 11.75
N GLY A 260 -21.74 -13.06 10.90
CA GLY A 260 -21.67 -12.93 9.45
C GLY A 260 -20.34 -12.38 8.89
N LYS A 261 -19.43 -11.91 9.75
CA LYS A 261 -18.05 -11.50 9.38
C LYS A 261 -17.11 -12.68 9.45
N ILE A 262 -16.22 -12.79 8.45
CA ILE A 262 -15.29 -13.90 8.22
C ILE A 262 -16.00 -15.23 7.89
N PHE A 263 -17.02 -15.60 8.67
CA PHE A 263 -17.82 -16.80 8.52
C PHE A 263 -19.30 -16.46 8.49
N ASP A 264 -20.06 -17.17 7.66
CA ASP A 264 -21.52 -17.18 7.76
C ASP A 264 -21.96 -17.91 9.05
N PRO A 265 -23.09 -17.49 9.67
CA PRO A 265 -23.66 -18.10 10.86
C PRO A 265 -23.99 -19.59 10.69
#